data_AF-A0A0B6YIM0-F1
#
_entry.id   AF-A0A0B6YIM0-F1
#
_cell.length_a   1.000
_cell.length_b   1.000
_cell.length_c   1.000
_cell.angle_alpha   90.00
_cell.angle_beta   90.00
_cell.angle_gamma   90.00
#
_symmetry.space_group_name_H-M   'P 1'
#
loop_
_entity.id
_entity.type
_entity.pdbx_description
1 polymer ?
#
loop_
_entity_poly.entity_id
_entity_poly.type
_entity_poly.pdbx_seq_one_letter_code
_entity_poly.pdbx_strand_id
1 'polypeptide(L)'
;MMKLTCGVRRFVLSVPKVRVYTHKTECKRRTVAIRFSSTVPQSNNAYCVDLVRKYDYENYLGTLLLPKDSQRAAFALRAYNVELALVRDTVTDKKIGLMKMQFWKDTIESLYQSSPPQTPVATELSGASQLENDSFTSVKS
;
A
#
# COMPACT_ATOMS: atom_id res chain seq x y z
N MET A 1 -3.81 35.31 16.89
CA MET A 1 -4.69 34.43 16.11
C MET A 1 -4.71 34.91 14.66
N MET A 2 -3.98 34.24 13.77
CA MET A 2 -3.93 34.58 12.34
C MET A 2 -4.20 33.29 11.56
N LYS A 3 -5.35 33.26 10.85
CA LYS A 3 -5.78 32.14 10.02
C LYS A 3 -4.99 32.18 8.71
N LEU A 4 -4.21 31.14 8.44
CA LEU A 4 -3.57 30.92 7.14
C LEU A 4 -4.61 30.32 6.18
N THR A 5 -4.94 31.05 5.11
CA THR A 5 -5.74 30.55 3.99
C THR A 5 -4.84 29.79 3.02
N CYS A 6 -5.07 28.48 2.85
CA CYS A 6 -4.42 27.68 1.82
C CYS A 6 -5.22 27.80 0.51
N GLY A 7 -4.71 28.58 -0.44
CA GLY A 7 -5.21 28.63 -1.81
C GLY A 7 -4.78 27.40 -2.59
N VAL A 8 -5.75 26.59 -3.03
CA VAL A 8 -5.50 25.46 -3.93
C VAL A 8 -5.77 25.94 -5.36
N ARG A 9 -4.70 26.16 -6.13
CA ARG A 9 -4.78 26.36 -7.59
C ARG A 9 -5.24 25.05 -8.23
N ARG A 10 -6.32 25.15 -9.01
CA ARG A 10 -6.99 24.06 -9.71
C ARG A 10 -6.22 23.73 -10.99
N PHE A 11 -5.54 22.59 -11.05
CA PHE A 11 -5.17 21.99 -12.33
C PHE A 11 -6.40 21.22 -12.84
N VAL A 12 -6.95 21.66 -13.97
CA VAL A 12 -8.07 21.01 -14.66
C VAL A 12 -7.47 20.07 -15.69
N LEU A 13 -7.49 18.76 -15.42
CA LEU A 13 -7.36 17.76 -16.48
C LEU A 13 -8.78 17.28 -16.82
N SER A 14 -9.13 17.47 -18.09
CA SER A 14 -10.38 17.06 -18.71
C SER A 14 -10.48 15.55 -18.77
N VAL A 15 -11.48 14.96 -18.12
CA VAL A 15 -11.90 13.57 -18.31
C VAL A 15 -13.44 13.55 -18.36
N PRO A 16 -14.05 12.78 -19.28
CA PRO A 16 -15.47 12.85 -19.56
C PRO A 16 -16.33 12.30 -18.42
N LYS A 17 -17.53 12.87 -18.30
CA LYS A 17 -18.57 12.74 -17.26
C LYS A 17 -18.67 11.34 -16.62
N VAL A 18 -17.93 11.11 -15.54
CA VAL A 18 -18.36 10.23 -14.45
C VAL A 18 -18.75 11.15 -13.30
N ARG A 19 -20.04 11.13 -12.92
CA ARG A 19 -20.52 11.89 -11.77
C ARG A 19 -20.07 11.19 -10.49
N VAL A 20 -18.81 11.41 -10.11
CA VAL A 20 -18.26 10.93 -8.85
C VAL A 20 -18.84 11.80 -7.74
N TYR A 21 -19.72 11.21 -6.91
CA TYR A 21 -20.13 11.84 -5.65
C TYR A 21 -18.95 11.78 -4.69
N THR A 22 -18.24 12.89 -4.52
CA THR A 22 -17.23 13.03 -3.48
C THR A 22 -17.96 13.19 -2.14
N HIS A 23 -18.27 12.08 -1.47
CA HIS A 23 -18.68 12.15 -0.08
C HIS A 23 -17.47 12.64 0.73
N LYS A 24 -17.58 13.83 1.30
CA LYS A 24 -16.57 14.41 2.18
C LYS A 24 -16.64 13.67 3.50
N THR A 25 -16.02 12.49 3.59
CA THR A 25 -15.88 11.78 4.85
C THR A 25 -14.89 12.57 5.70
N GLU A 26 -15.42 13.26 6.71
CA GLU A 26 -14.62 13.87 7.75
C GLU A 26 -13.87 12.75 8.47
N CYS A 27 -12.60 12.54 8.10
CA CYS A 27 -11.74 11.54 8.69
C CYS A 27 -11.41 11.99 10.12
N LYS A 28 -12.26 11.60 11.07
CA LYS A 28 -11.95 11.72 12.51
C LYS A 28 -10.70 10.89 12.76
N ARG A 29 -9.59 11.60 13.00
CA ARG A 29 -8.30 11.07 13.48
C ARG A 29 -8.56 10.12 14.64
N ARG A 30 -8.64 8.81 14.36
CA ARG A 30 -8.50 7.78 15.37
C ARG A 30 -7.03 7.46 15.48
N THR A 31 -6.38 8.03 16.48
CA THR A 31 -5.06 7.59 16.90
C THR A 31 -5.22 6.22 17.54
N VAL A 32 -5.14 5.16 16.73
CA VAL A 32 -5.08 3.79 17.24
C VAL A 32 -3.65 3.57 17.71
N ALA A 33 -3.43 3.58 19.03
CA ALA A 33 -2.15 3.20 19.61
C ALA A 33 -1.87 1.73 19.26
N ILE A 34 -0.85 1.49 18.44
CA ILE A 34 -0.49 0.17 17.97
C ILE A 34 0.46 -0.45 18.98
N ARG A 35 -0.07 -1.31 19.85
CA ARG A 35 0.76 -2.32 20.50
C ARG A 35 0.80 -3.54 19.57
N PHE A 36 1.85 -3.65 18.76
CA PHE A 36 2.15 -4.87 18.04
C PHE A 36 2.81 -5.83 19.03
N SER A 37 2.06 -6.77 19.58
CA SER A 37 2.60 -7.87 20.37
C SER A 37 2.01 -9.16 19.82
N SER A 38 2.65 -9.71 18.80
CA SER A 38 2.53 -11.12 18.43
C SER A 38 3.87 -11.78 18.76
N THR A 39 3.85 -12.72 19.71
CA THR A 39 5.01 -13.52 20.16
C THR A 39 5.30 -14.70 19.22
N VAL A 40 4.80 -14.66 17.99
CA VAL A 40 4.95 -15.72 16.98
C VAL A 40 5.66 -15.13 15.77
N PRO A 41 6.70 -15.77 15.22
CA PRO A 41 7.26 -15.36 13.93
C PRO A 41 6.17 -15.53 12.86
N GLN A 42 5.51 -14.42 12.50
CA GLN A 42 4.50 -14.41 11.46
C GLN A 42 5.19 -14.56 10.10
N SER A 43 4.61 -15.38 9.22
CA SER A 43 5.02 -15.43 7.83
C SER A 43 4.84 -14.05 7.18
N ASN A 44 5.69 -13.71 6.20
CA ASN A 44 5.62 -12.41 5.51
C ASN A 44 4.23 -12.14 4.92
N ASN A 45 3.57 -13.19 4.41
CA ASN A 45 2.19 -13.13 3.96
C ASN A 45 1.20 -12.78 5.09
N ALA A 46 1.31 -13.44 6.24
CA ALA A 46 0.43 -13.15 7.38
C ALA A 46 0.59 -11.70 7.86
N TYR A 47 1.82 -11.17 7.85
CA TYR A 47 2.06 -9.74 8.11
C TYR A 47 1.28 -8.85 7.14
N CYS A 48 1.36 -9.12 5.82
CA CYS A 48 0.65 -8.34 4.81
C CYS A 48 -0.87 -8.40 4.99
N VAL A 49 -1.41 -9.59 5.28
CA VAL A 49 -2.84 -9.79 5.52
C VAL A 49 -3.31 -9.01 6.75
N ASP A 50 -2.58 -9.07 7.85
CA ASP A 50 -2.93 -8.36 9.08
C ASP A 50 -2.83 -6.84 8.92
N LEU A 51 -1.85 -6.37 8.15
CA LEU A 51 -1.69 -4.96 7.82
C LEU A 51 -2.93 -4.45 7.05
N VAL A 52 -3.33 -5.15 5.99
CA VAL A 52 -4.51 -4.76 5.20
C VAL A 52 -5.78 -4.88 6.04
N ARG A 53 -5.96 -5.94 6.84
CA ARG A 53 -7.11 -6.09 7.73
C ARG A 53 -7.26 -4.91 8.70
N LYS A 54 -6.15 -4.37 9.19
CA LYS A 54 -6.14 -3.30 10.19
C LYS A 54 -6.41 -1.92 9.63
N TYR A 55 -5.82 -1.59 8.49
CA TYR A 55 -5.84 -0.22 7.94
C TYR A 55 -6.77 -0.06 6.75
N ASP A 56 -7.11 -1.15 6.06
CA ASP A 56 -7.91 -1.12 4.84
C ASP A 56 -8.86 -2.33 4.78
N TYR A 57 -9.86 -2.31 5.66
CA TYR A 57 -10.78 -3.42 5.89
C TYR A 57 -11.67 -3.75 4.66
N GLU A 58 -12.11 -2.73 3.92
CA GLU A 58 -12.90 -2.92 2.69
C GLU A 58 -12.10 -3.69 1.64
N ASN A 59 -10.82 -3.32 1.47
CA ASN A 59 -9.94 -4.01 0.55
C ASN A 59 -9.54 -5.41 1.06
N TYR A 60 -9.48 -5.63 2.38
CA TYR A 60 -9.32 -6.97 2.95
C TYR A 60 -10.47 -7.88 2.53
N LEU A 61 -11.72 -7.44 2.74
CA LEU A 61 -12.91 -8.20 2.36
C LEU A 61 -12.96 -8.48 0.85
N GLY A 62 -12.69 -7.46 0.03
CA GLY A 62 -12.65 -7.62 -1.43
C GLY A 62 -11.61 -8.64 -1.89
N THR A 63 -10.48 -8.75 -1.18
CA THR A 63 -9.42 -9.71 -1.52
C THR A 63 -9.80 -11.15 -1.21
N LEU A 64 -10.67 -11.39 -0.21
CA LEU A 64 -11.16 -12.75 0.09
C LEU A 64 -12.00 -13.35 -1.04
N LEU A 65 -12.55 -12.52 -1.92
CA LEU A 65 -13.35 -12.95 -3.07
C LEU A 65 -12.48 -13.35 -4.29
N LEU A 66 -11.18 -13.04 -4.27
CA LEU A 66 -10.27 -13.43 -5.36
C LEU A 66 -9.93 -14.92 -5.29
N PRO A 67 -9.53 -15.55 -6.42
CA PRO A 67 -8.95 -16.90 -6.42
C PRO A 67 -7.73 -17.00 -5.51
N LYS A 68 -7.55 -18.13 -4.82
CA LYS A 68 -6.47 -18.32 -3.83
C LYS A 68 -5.08 -18.04 -4.40
N ASP A 69 -4.88 -18.32 -5.68
CA ASP A 69 -3.59 -18.14 -6.37
C ASP A 69 -3.21 -16.65 -6.49
N SER A 70 -4.18 -15.76 -6.66
CA SER A 70 -3.94 -14.31 -6.80
C SER A 70 -4.11 -13.54 -5.48
N GLN A 71 -4.72 -14.14 -4.46
CA GLN A 71 -4.90 -13.52 -3.14
C GLN A 71 -3.58 -13.06 -2.54
N ARG A 72 -2.54 -13.90 -2.60
CA ARG A 72 -1.22 -13.59 -2.02
C ARG A 72 -0.60 -12.34 -2.63
N ALA A 73 -0.58 -12.26 -3.97
CA ALA A 73 -0.09 -11.09 -4.69
C ALA A 73 -0.95 -9.84 -4.43
N ALA A 74 -2.28 -10.00 -4.38
CA ALA A 74 -3.19 -8.91 -4.07
C ALA A 74 -2.97 -8.34 -2.67
N PHE A 75 -2.75 -9.18 -1.66
CA PHE A 75 -2.42 -8.74 -0.30
C PHE A 75 -1.07 -8.03 -0.24
N ALA A 76 -0.05 -8.50 -0.97
CA ALA A 76 1.25 -7.84 -1.01
C ALA A 76 1.15 -6.41 -1.56
N LEU A 77 0.45 -6.24 -2.69
CA LEU A 77 0.26 -4.94 -3.32
C LEU A 77 -0.57 -3.98 -2.45
N ARG A 78 -1.62 -4.49 -1.82
CA ARG A 78 -2.46 -3.71 -0.90
C ARG A 78 -1.69 -3.32 0.37
N ALA A 79 -0.86 -4.22 0.89
CA ALA A 79 -0.01 -3.94 2.04
C ALA A 79 1.02 -2.84 1.73
N TYR A 80 1.63 -2.87 0.54
CA TYR A 80 2.49 -1.79 0.06
C TYR A 80 1.76 -0.43 0.00
N ASN A 81 0.53 -0.41 -0.53
CA ASN A 81 -0.28 0.81 -0.56
C ASN A 81 -0.58 1.35 0.85
N VAL A 82 -0.85 0.45 1.82
CA VAL A 82 -1.05 0.82 3.22
C VAL A 82 0.22 1.44 3.81
N GLU A 83 1.39 0.82 3.62
CA GLU A 83 2.67 1.37 4.08
C GLU A 83 2.91 2.79 3.53
N LEU A 84 2.64 3.03 2.24
CA LEU A 84 2.75 4.35 1.63
C LEU A 84 1.77 5.38 2.25
N ALA A 85 0.53 4.97 2.47
CA ALA A 85 -0.47 5.84 3.09
C ALA A 85 -0.06 6.23 4.52
N LEU A 86 0.42 5.26 5.29
CA LEU A 86 0.84 5.44 6.68
C LEU A 86 2.01 6.39 6.85
N VAL A 87 2.91 6.52 5.86
CA VAL A 87 4.02 7.47 5.96
C VAL A 87 3.52 8.90 6.15
N ARG A 88 2.41 9.28 5.52
CA ARG A 88 1.81 10.62 5.69
C ARG A 88 1.14 10.82 7.05
N ASP A 89 0.60 9.75 7.61
CA ASP A 89 -0.15 9.81 8.88
C ASP A 89 0.75 9.64 10.11
N THR A 90 1.87 8.93 9.97
CA THR A 90 2.80 8.62 11.07
C THR A 90 3.94 9.62 11.21
N VAL A 91 4.31 10.32 10.14
CA VAL A 91 5.47 11.21 10.14
C VAL A 91 5.08 12.67 10.07
N THR A 92 5.42 13.43 11.12
CA THR A 92 5.23 14.90 11.16
C THR A 92 6.36 15.65 10.46
N ASP A 93 7.59 15.15 10.52
CA ASP A 93 8.76 15.78 9.88
C ASP A 93 8.84 15.42 8.39
N LYS A 94 8.77 16.45 7.53
CA LYS A 94 8.88 16.33 6.09
C LYS A 94 10.13 15.56 5.64
N LYS A 95 11.27 15.74 6.32
CA LYS A 95 12.53 15.09 5.93
C LYS A 95 12.43 13.57 6.09
N ILE A 96 11.89 13.11 7.22
CA ILE A 96 11.71 11.68 7.51
C ILE A 96 10.69 11.07 6.54
N GLY A 97 9.64 11.80 6.20
CA GLY A 97 8.63 11.35 5.23
C GLY A 97 9.24 11.14 3.84
N LEU A 98 10.10 12.07 3.40
CA LEU A 98 10.83 11.93 2.13
C LEU A 98 11.79 10.74 2.14
N MET A 99 12.52 10.50 3.25
CA MET A 99 13.40 9.33 3.35
C MET A 99 12.63 8.00 3.24
N LYS A 100 11.47 7.88 3.89
CA LYS A 100 10.62 6.69 3.77
C LYS A 100 10.05 6.51 2.37
N MET A 101 9.65 7.59 1.71
CA MET A 101 9.19 7.54 0.32
C MET A 101 10.32 7.13 -0.64
N GLN A 102 11.53 7.65 -0.42
CA GLN A 102 12.70 7.27 -1.20
C GLN A 102 13.05 5.80 -1.01
N PHE A 103 13.03 5.30 0.22
CA PHE A 103 13.22 3.88 0.52
C PHE A 103 12.26 2.98 -0.30
N TRP A 104 10.97 3.34 -0.35
CA TRP A 104 10.00 2.55 -1.13
C TRP A 104 10.22 2.65 -2.64
N LYS A 105 10.67 3.81 -3.14
CA LYS A 105 11.08 3.96 -4.55
C LYS A 105 12.26 3.04 -4.88
N ASP A 106 13.30 3.07 -4.05
CA ASP A 106 14.50 2.25 -4.22
C ASP A 106 14.17 0.75 -4.10
N THR A 107 13.20 0.41 -3.25
CA THR A 107 12.69 -0.97 -3.08
C THR A 107 12.11 -1.50 -4.39
N ILE A 108 11.27 -0.71 -5.08
CA ILE A 108 10.68 -1.09 -6.37
C ILE A 108 11.76 -1.23 -7.46
N GLU A 109 12.73 -0.32 -7.51
CA GLU A 109 13.86 -0.44 -8.44
C GLU A 109 14.68 -1.71 -8.18
N SER A 110 14.94 -2.00 -6.91
CA SER A 110 15.68 -3.20 -6.49
C SER A 110 14.91 -4.50 -6.77
N LEU A 111 13.58 -4.45 -6.74
CA LEU A 111 12.72 -5.57 -7.13
C LEU A 111 12.91 -5.96 -8.59
N TYR A 112 12.94 -4.97 -9.50
CA TYR A 112 13.24 -5.21 -10.92
C TYR A 112 14.67 -5.72 -11.14
N GLN A 113 15.61 -5.38 -10.26
CA GLN A 113 16.98 -5.88 -10.26
C GLN A 113 17.13 -7.23 -9.54
N SER A 114 16.04 -7.88 -9.13
CA SER A 114 16.02 -9.15 -8.39
C SER A 114 16.74 -9.16 -7.03
N SER A 115 16.96 -7.99 -6.43
CA SER A 115 17.63 -7.82 -5.13
C SER A 115 16.77 -7.03 -4.13
N PRO A 116 15.57 -7.52 -3.76
CA PRO A 116 14.68 -6.78 -2.86
C PRO A 116 15.25 -6.64 -1.44
N PRO A 117 14.96 -5.54 -0.75
CA PRO A 117 15.29 -5.39 0.67
C PRO A 117 14.52 -6.40 1.53
N GLN A 118 15.09 -6.80 2.67
CA GLN A 118 14.50 -7.79 3.59
C GLN A 118 13.37 -7.21 4.47
N THR A 119 12.35 -6.65 3.83
CA THR A 119 11.10 -6.30 4.50
C THR A 119 10.01 -7.29 4.11
N PRO A 120 9.06 -7.62 5.01
CA PRO A 120 8.05 -8.64 4.74
C PRO A 120 7.21 -8.29 3.50
N VAL A 121 6.87 -7.01 3.31
CA VAL A 121 6.11 -6.53 2.15
C VAL A 121 6.94 -6.64 0.87
N ALA A 122 8.22 -6.22 0.88
CA ALA A 122 9.07 -6.32 -0.31
C ALA A 122 9.33 -7.76 -0.73
N THR A 123 9.48 -8.69 0.22
CA THR A 123 9.64 -10.13 -0.06
C THR A 123 8.39 -10.73 -0.69
N GLU A 124 7.19 -10.35 -0.22
CA GLU A 124 5.95 -10.81 -0.85
C GLU A 124 5.75 -10.17 -2.24
N LEU A 125 6.17 -8.92 -2.41
CA LEU A 125 6.09 -8.21 -3.69
C LEU A 125 7.05 -8.81 -4.75
N SER A 126 8.25 -9.26 -4.34
CA SER A 126 9.15 -9.97 -5.25
C SER A 126 8.54 -11.27 -5.75
N GLY A 127 7.91 -12.04 -4.85
CA GLY A 127 7.20 -13.26 -5.23
C GLY A 127 6.05 -12.97 -6.22
N ALA A 128 5.30 -11.89 -6.00
CA ALA A 128 4.22 -11.48 -6.90
C ALA A 128 4.72 -11.12 -8.31
N SER A 129 5.86 -10.40 -8.40
CA SER A 129 6.43 -10.00 -9.69
C SER A 129 6.94 -11.18 -10.54
N GLN A 130 7.33 -12.27 -9.89
CA GLN A 130 7.81 -13.48 -10.58
C GLN A 130 6.66 -14.28 -11.18
N LEU A 131 5.51 -14.36 -10.49
CA LEU A 131 4.32 -15.09 -10.97
C LEU A 131 3.76 -14.52 -12.29
N GLU A 132 3.87 -13.21 -12.51
CA GLU A 132 3.39 -12.57 -13.74
C GLU A 132 4.18 -13.05 -14.96
N ASN A 133 5.50 -13.22 -14.83
CA ASN A 133 6.36 -13.71 -15.91
C ASN A 133 6.02 -15.15 -16.32
N ASP A 134 5.62 -15.99 -15.38
CA ASP A 134 5.26 -17.39 -15.63
C ASP A 134 3.88 -17.52 -16.31
N SER A 135 2.92 -16.67 -15.93
CA SER A 135 1.58 -16.68 -16.54
C SER A 135 1.56 -16.22 -18.01
N PHE A 136 2.52 -15.39 -18.43
CA PHE A 136 2.62 -14.91 -19.81
C PHE A 136 3.35 -15.89 -20.75
N THR A 137 4.20 -16.77 -20.22
CA THR A 137 4.95 -17.76 -21.03
C THR A 137 4.09 -18.97 -21.43
N SER A 138 3.11 -19.36 -20.61
CA SER A 138 2.20 -20.47 -20.92
C SER A 138 1.10 -20.14 -21.96
N VAL A 139 0.82 -18.86 -22.23
CA VAL A 139 -0.20 -18.44 -23.22
C VAL A 139 0.39 -18.33 -24.64
N LYS A 140 1.71 -18.36 -24.78
CA LYS A 140 2.41 -18.31 -26.08
C LYS A 140 2.89 -19.67 -26.60
N SER A 141 2.53 -20.78 -25.93
CA SER A 141 2.89 -22.15 -26.32
C SER A 141 1.78 -22.84 -27.09
#